data_AF-A0A9D3PRC0-F1
#
_entry.id   AF-A0A9D3PRC0-F1
#
_cell.length_a   1.000
_cell.length_b   1.000
_cell.length_c   1.000
_cell.angle_alpha   90.00
_cell.angle_beta   90.00
_cell.angle_gamma   90.00
#
_symmetry.space_group_name_H-M   'P 1'
#
loop_
_entity.id
_entity.type
_entity.pdbx_description
1 polymer ?
#
loop_
_entity_poly.entity_id
_entity_poly.type
_entity_poly.pdbx_seq_one_letter_code
_entity_poly.pdbx_strand_id
1 'polypeptide(L)'
;MSSPPTVMSSARVVVVGAGLAGLAAASTLVQAGFNNVQVLEAMSKPGGRVNTTRPFGPDIIELGANWIHGQKGNPLFDLAKQHGLLSEGTSATAMCLPASVTPRDYFFNEGGRQLPPEDVERVCSLFSKLTSRAFDNKLEKRYHSESLGRYLDEAFAASPLASSVKDAAKIFEWCKRSECTDEASSSLYEVSALQISEYTALPGDFFNCLGPGGYQAVADVLLRSLPPGVLLCDRQVTRIQWGREGEAHPVRVLCAGGQEFKADHVIVTASLGFLKERASALFEPTLPDAKMRAIERLGFGTVDKIFLDFGERFWPEDCAGIQLVWEEGPEDQGVYRLMSEGDAWKATWYKKICGFDIVARHPTVLCGWITGREAQYMETLGEKEVGEVCVRLLRSFTGWQVPEPKQVLLSTWWSNPYVKGSYTFIPHGVSGVREHKALAAPLPPAATHTGAKPLQVLFAGEATHVKFYTTTHGAYITGIREAQRLIDLYVDL
;
A
#
# COMPACT_ATOMS: atom_id res chain seq x y z
N MET A 1 -0.56 15.94 33.26
CA MET A 1 -1.10 14.82 32.46
C MET A 1 -1.41 13.71 33.45
N SER A 2 -2.69 13.43 33.68
CA SER A 2 -3.11 12.28 34.49
C SER A 2 -2.73 11.00 33.74
N SER A 3 -2.13 10.04 34.42
CA SER A 3 -1.89 8.70 33.90
C SER A 3 -3.20 8.14 33.33
N PRO A 4 -3.20 7.49 32.14
CA PRO A 4 -4.40 6.86 31.63
C PRO A 4 -4.93 5.82 32.65
N PRO A 5 -6.26 5.65 32.77
CA PRO A 5 -6.83 4.67 33.69
C PRO A 5 -6.24 3.29 33.38
N THR A 6 -5.56 2.70 34.36
CA THR A 6 -4.93 1.39 34.21
C THR A 6 -6.01 0.34 34.36
N VAL A 7 -6.42 -0.29 33.27
CA VAL A 7 -7.41 -1.38 33.30
C VAL A 7 -6.66 -2.66 33.67
N MET A 8 -6.87 -3.18 34.87
CA MET A 8 -6.39 -4.53 35.21
C MET A 8 -7.39 -5.57 34.68
N SER A 9 -7.34 -5.84 33.37
CA SER A 9 -8.22 -6.83 32.72
C SER A 9 -7.57 -8.21 32.65
N SER A 10 -8.32 -9.25 33.00
CA SER A 10 -7.97 -10.66 32.77
C SER A 10 -8.38 -11.17 31.39
N ALA A 11 -8.95 -10.29 30.55
CA ALA A 11 -9.41 -10.63 29.22
C ALA A 11 -8.27 -11.10 28.31
N ARG A 12 -8.55 -12.17 27.56
CA ARG A 12 -7.64 -12.78 26.60
C ARG A 12 -7.88 -12.20 25.21
N VAL A 13 -6.88 -11.51 24.68
CA VAL A 13 -6.95 -10.90 23.34
C VAL A 13 -5.92 -11.53 22.44
N VAL A 14 -6.36 -12.08 21.31
CA VAL A 14 -5.47 -12.54 20.24
C VAL A 14 -5.44 -11.50 19.12
N VAL A 15 -4.27 -11.15 18.61
CA VAL A 15 -4.09 -10.31 17.44
C VAL A 15 -3.53 -11.17 16.31
N VAL A 16 -4.21 -11.22 15.17
CA VAL A 16 -3.79 -11.99 14.00
C VAL A 16 -3.10 -11.07 13.01
N GLY A 17 -1.80 -11.26 12.83
CA GLY A 17 -0.88 -10.45 12.04
C GLY A 17 -0.07 -9.47 12.88
N ALA A 18 1.24 -9.40 12.62
CA ALA A 18 2.19 -8.48 13.25
C ALA A 18 2.70 -7.43 12.26
N GLY A 19 1.84 -6.98 11.34
CA GLY A 19 2.03 -5.72 10.62
C GLY A 19 1.79 -4.50 11.52
N LEU A 20 1.96 -3.27 11.01
CA LEU A 20 1.80 -2.05 11.81
C LEU A 20 0.45 -1.95 12.53
N ALA A 21 -0.65 -2.41 11.93
CA ALA A 21 -1.96 -2.42 12.58
C ALA A 21 -2.00 -3.35 13.79
N GLY A 22 -1.49 -4.57 13.65
CA GLY A 22 -1.47 -5.55 14.74
C GLY A 22 -0.51 -5.17 15.86
N LEU A 23 0.68 -4.68 15.51
CA LEU A 23 1.66 -4.18 16.47
C LEU A 23 1.13 -2.96 17.24
N ALA A 24 0.46 -2.03 16.56
CA ALA A 24 -0.16 -0.89 17.21
C ALA A 24 -1.28 -1.34 18.17
N ALA A 25 -2.16 -2.24 17.73
CA ALA A 25 -3.23 -2.77 18.58
C ALA A 25 -2.67 -3.45 19.84
N ALA A 26 -1.70 -4.34 19.68
CA ALA A 26 -1.08 -5.06 20.80
C ALA A 26 -0.36 -4.09 21.76
N SER A 27 0.43 -3.15 21.23
CA SER A 27 1.13 -2.14 22.03
C SER A 27 0.16 -1.30 22.84
N THR A 28 -0.93 -0.84 22.22
CA THR A 28 -1.96 -0.02 22.91
C THR A 28 -2.66 -0.80 24.02
N LEU A 29 -3.04 -2.07 23.78
CA LEU A 29 -3.67 -2.93 24.79
C LEU A 29 -2.73 -3.19 25.99
N VAL A 30 -1.48 -3.55 25.72
CA VAL A 30 -0.46 -3.79 26.76
C VAL A 30 -0.24 -2.54 27.60
N GLN A 31 -0.09 -1.37 26.97
CA GLN A 31 0.09 -0.10 27.67
C GLN A 31 -1.14 0.29 28.52
N ALA A 32 -2.33 -0.17 28.15
CA ALA A 32 -3.56 0.04 28.92
C ALA A 32 -3.72 -0.94 30.11
N GLY A 33 -2.83 -1.94 30.24
CA GLY A 33 -2.84 -2.90 31.35
C GLY A 33 -3.42 -4.28 31.01
N PHE A 34 -3.69 -4.58 29.74
CA PHE A 34 -4.09 -5.93 29.32
C PHE A 34 -2.89 -6.87 29.40
N ASN A 35 -2.96 -7.83 30.34
CA ASN A 35 -1.85 -8.74 30.62
C ASN A 35 -1.91 -10.05 29.83
N ASN A 36 -2.97 -10.31 29.07
CA ASN A 36 -3.16 -11.54 28.30
C ASN A 36 -3.40 -11.22 26.82
N VAL A 37 -2.38 -10.64 26.19
CA VAL A 37 -2.35 -10.31 24.76
C VAL A 37 -1.39 -11.26 24.06
N GLN A 38 -1.82 -11.86 22.94
CA GLN A 38 -0.99 -12.71 22.10
C GLN A 38 -1.09 -12.28 20.64
N VAL A 39 0.03 -11.95 20.00
CA VAL A 39 0.14 -11.64 18.58
C VAL A 39 0.64 -12.88 17.83
N LEU A 40 -0.09 -13.29 16.79
CA LEU A 40 0.23 -14.43 15.94
C LEU A 40 0.60 -13.94 14.53
N GLU A 41 1.84 -14.13 14.11
CA GLU A 41 2.35 -13.76 12.78
C GLU A 41 2.63 -15.02 11.96
N ALA A 42 2.14 -15.04 10.72
CA ALA A 42 2.30 -16.17 9.82
C ALA A 42 3.72 -16.26 9.26
N MET A 43 4.34 -15.11 9.01
CA MET A 43 5.73 -15.01 8.55
C MET A 43 6.72 -15.27 9.68
N SER A 44 7.99 -15.50 9.32
CA SER A 44 9.09 -15.69 10.26
C SER A 44 9.57 -14.40 10.94
N LYS A 45 9.02 -13.25 10.52
CA LYS A 45 9.34 -11.93 11.07
C LYS A 45 8.10 -11.01 11.10
N PRO A 46 8.02 -10.06 12.05
CA PRO A 46 7.00 -9.03 12.06
C PRO A 46 7.24 -7.97 10.97
N GLY A 47 6.27 -7.06 10.79
CA GLY A 47 6.32 -5.95 9.84
C GLY A 47 5.29 -6.08 8.70
N GLY A 48 5.00 -7.30 8.26
CA GLY A 48 4.05 -7.56 7.18
C GLY A 48 4.47 -6.88 5.88
N ARG A 49 3.71 -5.86 5.44
CA ARG A 49 3.98 -5.06 4.23
C ARG A 49 5.03 -3.96 4.42
N VAL A 50 5.58 -3.82 5.63
CA VAL A 50 6.83 -3.11 5.89
C VAL A 50 7.97 -4.12 5.76
N ASN A 51 8.88 -3.90 4.81
CA ASN A 51 9.98 -4.82 4.55
C ASN A 51 11.25 -4.07 4.13
N THR A 52 12.05 -3.71 5.13
CA THR A 52 13.36 -3.09 4.97
C THR A 52 14.44 -4.17 4.83
N THR A 53 15.29 -4.04 3.82
CA THR A 53 16.37 -4.99 3.49
C THR A 53 17.68 -4.25 3.20
N ARG A 54 18.80 -4.97 3.06
CA ARG A 54 20.13 -4.40 2.74
C ARG A 54 20.85 -5.24 1.67
N PRO A 55 20.30 -5.32 0.45
CA PRO A 55 20.74 -6.26 -0.58
C PRO A 55 22.07 -5.84 -1.24
N PHE A 56 22.35 -4.53 -1.31
CA PHE A 56 23.46 -3.95 -2.08
C PHE A 56 24.55 -3.32 -1.20
N GLY A 57 24.66 -3.74 0.07
CA GLY A 57 25.64 -3.20 1.02
C GLY A 57 25.02 -2.76 2.34
N PRO A 58 25.59 -1.74 3.02
CA PRO A 58 25.14 -1.35 4.35
C PRO A 58 23.86 -0.51 4.35
N ASP A 59 23.46 0.07 3.22
CA ASP A 59 22.28 0.95 3.13
C ASP A 59 20.99 0.17 2.88
N ILE A 60 19.87 0.74 3.34
CA ILE A 60 18.57 0.10 3.23
C ILE A 60 17.97 0.16 1.83
N ILE A 61 17.14 -0.83 1.52
CA ILE A 61 16.14 -0.84 0.46
C ILE A 61 14.80 -1.19 1.08
N GLU A 62 13.79 -0.37 0.81
CA GLU A 62 12.41 -0.65 1.18
C GLU A 62 11.72 -1.41 0.04
N LEU A 63 11.41 -2.68 0.26
CA LEU A 63 10.61 -3.47 -0.68
C LEU A 63 9.12 -3.14 -0.58
N GLY A 64 8.67 -2.66 0.59
CA GLY A 64 7.27 -2.33 0.88
C GLY A 64 7.01 -0.82 0.94
N ALA A 65 6.49 -0.34 2.06
CA ALA A 65 6.30 1.09 2.28
C ALA A 65 7.64 1.86 2.29
N ASN A 66 7.71 2.99 1.60
CA ASN A 66 8.94 3.80 1.47
C ASN A 66 8.91 5.13 2.24
N TRP A 67 7.73 5.75 2.37
CA TRP A 67 7.58 7.09 2.95
C TRP A 67 6.51 7.14 4.03
N ILE A 68 6.65 8.08 4.97
CA ILE A 68 5.57 8.50 5.87
C ILE A 68 4.85 9.69 5.21
N HIS A 69 3.54 9.54 4.97
CA HIS A 69 2.73 10.52 4.25
C HIS A 69 2.19 11.64 5.15
N GLY A 70 2.64 12.87 4.95
CA GLY A 70 2.22 14.05 5.70
C GLY A 70 2.76 14.10 7.13
N GLN A 71 2.91 15.32 7.64
CA GLN A 71 3.49 15.59 8.97
C GLN A 71 2.44 15.98 10.01
N LYS A 72 1.41 16.72 9.59
CA LYS A 72 0.41 17.28 10.51
C LYS A 72 -0.74 16.30 10.70
N GLY A 73 -1.01 15.92 11.94
CA GLY A 73 -2.08 14.98 12.27
C GLY A 73 -1.76 13.52 11.88
N ASN A 74 -0.50 13.22 11.57
CA ASN A 74 -0.04 11.86 11.31
C ASN A 74 0.64 11.29 12.57
N PRO A 75 -0.04 10.43 13.35
CA PRO A 75 0.54 9.90 14.58
C PRO A 75 1.75 8.97 14.34
N LEU A 76 1.89 8.42 13.13
CA LEU A 76 3.06 7.62 12.77
C LEU A 76 4.29 8.51 12.50
N PHE A 77 4.08 9.71 11.95
CA PHE A 77 5.13 10.71 11.82
C PHE A 77 5.60 11.19 13.20
N ASP A 78 4.66 11.48 14.10
CA ASP A 78 4.98 11.91 15.46
C ASP A 78 5.78 10.84 16.20
N LEU A 79 5.41 9.56 16.07
CA LEU A 79 6.16 8.43 16.61
C LEU A 79 7.59 8.37 16.03
N ALA A 80 7.73 8.47 14.71
CA ALA A 80 9.04 8.44 14.05
C ALA A 80 9.92 9.62 14.50
N LYS A 81 9.34 10.82 14.62
CA LYS A 81 10.03 12.02 15.08
C LYS A 81 10.47 11.89 16.54
N GLN A 82 9.59 11.42 17.43
CA GLN A 82 9.88 11.24 18.86
C GLN A 82 11.04 10.28 19.10
N HIS A 83 11.18 9.27 18.24
CA HIS A 83 12.25 8.27 18.33
C HIS A 83 13.46 8.56 17.43
N GLY A 84 13.54 9.74 16.80
CA GLY A 84 14.67 10.14 15.97
C GLY A 84 14.86 9.25 14.73
N LEU A 85 13.78 8.74 14.14
CA LEU A 85 13.81 7.80 13.03
C LEU A 85 13.75 8.47 11.65
N LEU A 86 13.47 9.76 11.58
CA LEU A 86 13.41 10.52 10.34
C LEU A 86 14.81 10.79 9.79
N SER A 87 14.97 10.81 8.48
CA SER A 87 16.25 11.15 7.84
C SER A 87 16.53 12.65 8.00
N GLU A 88 17.78 12.99 8.32
CA GLU A 88 18.27 14.37 8.26
C GLU A 88 18.72 14.68 6.82
N GLY A 89 18.23 15.76 6.21
CA GLY A 89 18.70 16.27 4.92
C GLY A 89 17.77 16.03 3.71
N THR A 90 17.94 16.89 2.69
CA THR A 90 17.09 17.03 1.48
C THR A 90 17.36 16.00 0.38
N SER A 91 18.24 15.02 0.56
CA SER A 91 18.44 13.96 -0.45
C SER A 91 17.43 12.81 -0.28
N ALA A 92 16.19 13.15 0.05
CA ALA A 92 15.06 12.28 -0.23
C ALA A 92 14.87 12.29 -1.75
N THR A 93 15.51 11.37 -2.48
CA THR A 93 15.15 11.19 -3.89
C THR A 93 13.74 10.64 -3.92
N ALA A 94 12.80 11.56 -4.17
CA ALA A 94 11.43 11.23 -4.47
C ALA A 94 11.43 10.46 -5.79
N MET A 95 10.66 9.37 -5.83
CA MET A 95 10.20 8.79 -7.08
C MET A 95 9.68 9.90 -8.00
N CYS A 96 9.97 9.83 -9.29
CA CYS A 96 9.48 10.84 -10.23
C CYS A 96 7.96 10.72 -10.35
N LEU A 97 7.24 11.64 -9.72
CA LEU A 97 5.78 11.70 -9.71
C LEU A 97 5.29 12.90 -10.53
N PRO A 98 4.08 12.84 -11.13
CA PRO A 98 3.50 13.98 -11.84
C PRO A 98 3.49 15.29 -11.05
N ALA A 99 3.35 15.21 -9.72
CA ALA A 99 3.32 16.38 -8.83
C ALA A 99 4.71 16.95 -8.49
N SER A 100 5.81 16.28 -8.86
CA SER A 100 7.17 16.63 -8.43
C SER A 100 8.23 16.47 -9.53
N VAL A 101 7.83 16.49 -10.80
CA VAL A 101 8.76 16.42 -11.93
C VAL A 101 9.71 17.63 -11.91
N THR A 102 10.98 17.38 -12.19
CA THR A 102 12.03 18.38 -12.28
C THR A 102 12.78 18.27 -13.62
N PRO A 103 13.58 19.28 -14.03
CA PRO A 103 14.46 19.15 -15.19
C PRO A 103 15.52 18.04 -15.07
N ARG A 104 15.71 17.47 -13.88
CA ARG A 104 16.61 16.34 -13.63
C ARG A 104 15.96 14.99 -13.97
N ASP A 105 14.65 14.96 -14.15
CA ASP A 105 13.91 13.77 -14.58
C ASP A 105 13.89 13.74 -16.11
N TYR A 106 14.58 12.77 -16.68
CA TYR A 106 14.81 12.70 -18.12
C TYR A 106 13.71 11.84 -18.76
N PHE A 107 12.79 12.48 -19.46
CA PHE A 107 11.71 11.81 -20.19
C PHE A 107 12.15 11.50 -21.61
N PHE A 108 12.09 10.24 -22.02
CA PHE A 108 12.39 9.80 -23.38
C PHE A 108 11.15 9.21 -24.03
N ASN A 109 10.96 9.49 -25.32
CA ASN A 109 9.98 8.75 -26.11
C ASN A 109 10.57 7.44 -26.67
N GLU A 110 9.71 6.54 -27.14
CA GLU A 110 10.12 5.22 -27.70
C GLU A 110 11.06 5.34 -28.92
N GLY A 111 11.11 6.50 -29.57
CA GLY A 111 12.01 6.81 -30.67
C GLY A 111 13.41 7.28 -30.26
N GLY A 112 13.75 7.28 -28.98
CA GLY A 112 15.09 7.66 -28.49
C GLY A 112 15.29 9.16 -28.24
N ARG A 113 14.23 9.97 -28.33
CA ARG A 113 14.31 11.43 -28.20
C ARG A 113 13.91 11.85 -26.79
N GLN A 114 14.79 12.63 -26.13
CA GLN A 114 14.44 13.29 -24.88
C GLN A 114 13.38 14.37 -25.13
N LEU A 115 12.33 14.39 -24.32
CA LEU A 115 11.25 15.36 -24.38
C LEU A 115 11.67 16.67 -23.67
N PRO A 116 11.24 17.85 -24.17
CA PRO A 116 11.51 19.12 -23.51
C PRO A 116 10.95 19.12 -22.07
N PRO A 117 11.77 19.43 -21.03
CA PRO A 117 11.30 19.42 -19.64
C PRO A 117 10.11 20.34 -19.38
N GLU A 118 10.04 21.47 -20.07
CA GLU A 118 8.95 22.45 -19.98
C GLU A 118 7.59 21.90 -20.46
N ASP A 119 7.60 21.06 -21.50
CA ASP A 119 6.38 20.41 -22.00
C ASP A 119 5.91 19.34 -21.03
N VAL A 120 6.85 18.56 -20.47
CA VAL A 120 6.57 17.55 -19.45
C VAL A 120 5.98 18.21 -18.20
N GLU A 121 6.63 19.25 -17.67
CA GLU A 121 6.18 19.98 -16.48
C GLU A 121 4.75 20.51 -16.65
N ARG A 122 4.42 21.07 -17.82
CA ARG A 122 3.07 21.59 -18.11
C ARG A 122 2.01 20.50 -18.09
N VAL A 123 2.27 19.34 -18.70
CA VAL A 123 1.32 18.22 -18.75
C VAL A 123 1.19 17.55 -17.38
N CYS A 124 2.30 17.28 -16.70
CA CYS A 124 2.30 16.70 -15.35
C CYS A 124 1.63 17.63 -14.33
N SER A 125 1.82 18.95 -14.44
CA SER A 125 1.14 19.94 -13.61
C SER A 125 -0.38 19.95 -13.84
N LEU A 126 -0.84 19.78 -15.08
CA LEU A 126 -2.27 19.62 -15.35
C LEU A 126 -2.80 18.35 -14.68
N PHE A 127 -2.11 17.23 -14.86
CA PHE A 127 -2.51 15.96 -14.25
C PHE A 127 -2.60 16.07 -12.72
N SER A 128 -1.57 16.62 -12.07
CA SER A 128 -1.54 16.85 -10.62
C SER A 128 -2.70 17.72 -10.13
N LYS A 129 -3.12 18.74 -10.90
CA LYS A 129 -4.30 19.55 -10.57
C LYS A 129 -5.60 18.74 -10.63
N LEU A 130 -5.73 17.85 -11.63
CA LEU A 130 -6.92 17.01 -11.82
C LEU A 130 -7.02 15.91 -10.75
N THR A 131 -5.89 15.35 -10.29
CA THR A 131 -5.85 14.29 -9.28
C THR A 131 -5.65 14.81 -7.85
N SER A 132 -5.45 16.12 -7.66
CA SER A 132 -5.21 16.71 -6.35
C SER A 132 -6.34 16.38 -5.37
N ARG A 133 -5.95 15.69 -4.28
CA ARG A 133 -6.80 15.28 -3.15
C ARG A 133 -6.79 16.32 -2.03
N ALA A 134 -6.42 17.56 -2.35
CA ALA A 134 -6.45 18.67 -1.40
C ALA A 134 -7.89 19.05 -1.04
N PHE A 135 -8.08 19.60 0.16
CA PHE A 135 -9.34 19.71 0.91
C PHE A 135 -10.55 20.39 0.22
N ASP A 136 -10.43 20.93 -0.99
CA ASP A 136 -11.47 21.70 -1.67
C ASP A 136 -11.83 21.23 -3.10
N ASN A 137 -11.16 20.21 -3.65
CA ASN A 137 -11.48 19.70 -4.98
C ASN A 137 -12.76 18.85 -4.95
N LYS A 138 -13.91 19.49 -5.22
CA LYS A 138 -15.17 18.79 -5.44
C LYS A 138 -15.25 18.30 -6.87
N LEU A 139 -15.07 16.98 -7.04
CA LEU A 139 -15.36 16.31 -8.30
C LEU A 139 -16.80 16.62 -8.73
N GLU A 140 -16.99 17.04 -9.99
CA GLU A 140 -18.32 17.33 -10.52
C GLU A 140 -19.22 16.09 -10.41
N LYS A 141 -20.51 16.30 -10.11
CA LYS A 141 -21.47 15.21 -9.87
C LYS A 141 -21.54 14.19 -11.02
N ARG A 142 -21.36 14.63 -12.26
CA ARG A 142 -21.37 13.73 -13.44
C ARG A 142 -20.28 12.66 -13.41
N TYR A 143 -19.16 12.93 -12.73
CA TYR A 143 -18.03 12.00 -12.62
C TYR A 143 -18.12 11.08 -11.40
N HIS A 144 -19.13 11.22 -10.53
CA HIS A 144 -19.28 10.40 -9.33
C HIS A 144 -19.51 8.91 -9.64
N SER A 145 -20.04 8.61 -10.82
CA SER A 145 -20.28 7.25 -11.32
C SER A 145 -19.29 6.83 -12.39
N GLU A 146 -18.23 7.59 -12.64
CA GLU A 146 -17.24 7.30 -13.68
C GLU A 146 -15.95 6.72 -13.11
N SER A 147 -15.17 6.08 -13.96
CA SER A 147 -13.82 5.67 -13.61
C SER A 147 -12.87 6.88 -13.65
N LEU A 148 -11.79 6.81 -12.87
CA LEU A 148 -10.76 7.83 -12.81
C LEU A 148 -10.13 8.02 -14.20
N GLY A 149 -9.85 6.91 -14.90
CA GLY A 149 -9.29 6.95 -16.26
C GLY A 149 -10.19 7.71 -17.24
N ARG A 150 -11.51 7.50 -17.19
CA ARG A 150 -12.44 8.21 -18.07
C ARG A 150 -12.58 9.70 -17.73
N TYR A 151 -12.66 10.04 -16.44
CA TYR A 151 -12.65 11.43 -16.00
C TYR A 151 -11.40 12.16 -16.53
N LEU A 152 -10.22 11.53 -16.40
CA LEU A 152 -8.95 12.11 -16.84
C LEU A 152 -8.88 12.27 -18.36
N ASP A 153 -9.37 11.31 -19.13
CA ASP A 153 -9.43 11.42 -20.60
C ASP A 153 -10.26 12.63 -21.04
N GLU A 154 -11.47 12.79 -20.47
CA GLU A 154 -12.36 13.90 -20.80
C GLU A 154 -11.77 15.25 -20.36
N ALA A 155 -11.21 15.32 -19.15
CA ALA A 155 -10.59 16.54 -18.63
C ALA A 155 -9.35 16.96 -19.43
N PHE A 156 -8.53 15.99 -19.88
CA PHE A 156 -7.38 16.25 -20.72
C PHE A 156 -7.79 16.73 -22.12
N ALA A 157 -8.77 16.07 -22.76
CA ALA A 157 -9.25 16.44 -24.08
C ALA A 157 -9.85 17.87 -24.11
N ALA A 158 -10.41 18.34 -23.00
CA ALA A 158 -10.91 19.71 -22.85
C ALA A 158 -9.80 20.75 -22.63
N SER A 159 -8.57 20.33 -22.32
CA SER A 159 -7.44 21.23 -22.06
C SER A 159 -6.80 21.71 -23.35
N PRO A 160 -6.40 23.00 -23.45
CA PRO A 160 -5.58 23.49 -24.56
C PRO A 160 -4.25 22.75 -24.73
N LEU A 161 -3.73 22.10 -23.67
CA LEU A 161 -2.49 21.33 -23.76
C LEU A 161 -2.60 20.14 -24.70
N ALA A 162 -3.79 19.55 -24.85
CA ALA A 162 -3.99 18.38 -25.72
C ALA A 162 -3.65 18.65 -27.20
N SER A 163 -3.78 19.90 -27.65
CA SER A 163 -3.46 20.31 -29.03
C SER A 163 -2.22 21.20 -29.15
N SER A 164 -1.81 21.89 -28.08
CA SER A 164 -0.72 22.87 -28.14
C SER A 164 0.66 22.33 -27.79
N VAL A 165 0.76 21.16 -27.17
CA VAL A 165 2.03 20.54 -26.78
C VAL A 165 2.24 19.26 -27.60
N LYS A 166 3.42 19.13 -28.22
CA LYS A 166 3.78 17.92 -28.95
C LYS A 166 3.91 16.76 -27.96
N ASP A 167 3.38 15.59 -28.31
CA ASP A 167 3.39 14.38 -27.47
C ASP A 167 2.63 14.51 -26.14
N ALA A 168 1.80 15.55 -25.95
CA ALA A 168 1.06 15.79 -24.71
C ALA A 168 0.22 14.60 -24.25
N ALA A 169 -0.48 13.93 -25.17
CA ALA A 169 -1.30 12.76 -24.86
C ALA A 169 -0.46 11.58 -24.34
N LYS A 170 0.78 11.41 -24.82
CA LYS A 170 1.69 10.35 -24.40
C LYS A 170 2.30 10.65 -23.03
N ILE A 171 2.64 11.91 -22.77
CA ILE A 171 3.07 12.36 -21.43
C ILE A 171 1.91 12.19 -20.43
N PHE A 172 0.68 12.49 -20.84
CA PHE A 172 -0.50 12.30 -20.00
C PHE A 172 -0.81 10.82 -19.74
N GLU A 173 -0.60 9.93 -20.72
CA GLU A 173 -0.62 8.47 -20.53
C GLU A 173 0.40 8.03 -19.49
N TRP A 174 1.65 8.53 -19.58
CA TRP A 174 2.67 8.25 -18.56
C TRP A 174 2.21 8.68 -17.17
N CYS A 175 1.55 9.84 -17.04
CA CYS A 175 0.99 10.29 -15.76
C CYS A 175 -0.08 9.33 -15.22
N LYS A 176 -1.00 8.88 -16.08
CA LYS A 176 -2.03 7.89 -15.70
C LYS A 176 -1.39 6.58 -15.23
N ARG A 177 -0.36 6.14 -15.93
CA ARG A 177 0.38 4.92 -15.61
C ARG A 177 1.15 5.05 -14.30
N SER A 178 1.73 6.21 -14.03
CA SER A 178 2.33 6.54 -12.74
C SER A 178 1.31 6.49 -11.61
N GLU A 179 0.13 7.10 -11.79
CA GLU A 179 -0.94 7.10 -10.76
C GLU A 179 -1.48 5.70 -10.46
N CYS A 180 -1.41 4.74 -11.40
CA CYS A 180 -1.73 3.33 -11.09
C CYS A 180 -0.85 2.76 -9.95
N THR A 181 0.33 3.33 -9.72
CA THR A 181 1.22 2.98 -8.60
C THR A 181 0.63 3.47 -7.28
N ASP A 182 0.16 4.70 -7.25
CA ASP A 182 -0.48 5.27 -6.06
C ASP A 182 -1.79 4.55 -5.73
N GLU A 183 -2.52 4.11 -6.75
CA GLU A 183 -3.77 3.36 -6.58
C GLU A 183 -3.58 1.84 -6.43
N ALA A 184 -2.41 1.27 -6.70
CA ALA A 184 -2.25 -0.18 -6.87
C ALA A 184 -3.33 -0.81 -7.77
N SER A 185 -3.56 -0.25 -8.95
CA SER A 185 -4.52 -0.79 -9.92
C SER A 185 -3.83 -1.30 -11.19
N SER A 186 -4.52 -2.16 -11.94
CA SER A 186 -4.08 -2.55 -13.29
C SER A 186 -4.33 -1.43 -14.29
N SER A 187 -5.37 -0.63 -14.08
CA SER A 187 -5.63 0.59 -14.85
C SER A 187 -6.49 1.56 -14.07
N LEU A 188 -6.37 2.86 -14.34
CA LEU A 188 -7.26 3.88 -13.80
C LEU A 188 -8.70 3.75 -14.31
N TYR A 189 -8.94 3.00 -15.40
CA TYR A 189 -10.30 2.67 -15.85
C TYR A 189 -11.04 1.72 -14.91
N GLU A 190 -10.33 1.02 -14.03
CA GLU A 190 -10.90 0.16 -12.99
C GLU A 190 -11.16 0.91 -11.70
N VAL A 191 -10.63 2.13 -11.54
CA VAL A 191 -10.65 2.87 -10.27
C VAL A 191 -11.77 3.90 -10.27
N SER A 192 -12.47 4.08 -9.15
CA SER A 192 -13.55 5.06 -9.01
C SER A 192 -13.01 6.48 -8.98
N ALA A 193 -13.52 7.39 -9.82
CA ALA A 193 -13.13 8.81 -9.77
C ALA A 193 -13.49 9.47 -8.44
N LEU A 194 -14.56 9.00 -7.78
CA LEU A 194 -15.06 9.56 -6.52
C LEU A 194 -14.02 9.51 -5.38
N GLN A 195 -13.04 8.62 -5.47
CA GLN A 195 -11.99 8.50 -4.48
C GLN A 195 -11.17 9.79 -4.30
N ILE A 196 -11.07 10.64 -5.33
CA ILE A 196 -10.40 11.95 -5.26
C ILE A 196 -10.99 12.80 -4.14
N SER A 197 -12.29 12.65 -3.89
CA SER A 197 -13.02 13.37 -2.84
C SER A 197 -13.15 12.60 -1.52
N GLU A 198 -12.84 11.30 -1.48
CA GLU A 198 -12.99 10.46 -0.27
C GLU A 198 -11.68 10.25 0.50
N TYR A 199 -10.55 10.10 -0.22
CA TYR A 199 -9.22 10.00 0.38
C TYR A 199 -8.76 11.37 0.93
N THR A 200 -8.05 11.38 2.05
CA THR A 200 -7.54 12.63 2.64
C THR A 200 -6.01 12.61 2.72
N ALA A 201 -5.36 13.51 1.99
CA ALA A 201 -3.92 13.75 2.12
C ALA A 201 -3.63 14.57 3.39
N LEU A 202 -2.74 14.05 4.25
CA LEU A 202 -2.35 14.74 5.47
C LEU A 202 -1.41 15.93 5.17
N PRO A 203 -1.57 17.12 5.79
CA PRO A 203 -0.77 18.30 5.49
C PRO A 203 0.69 18.21 5.96
N GLY A 204 1.50 19.18 5.51
CA GLY A 204 2.96 19.22 5.74
C GLY A 204 3.72 18.60 4.57
N ASP A 205 5.03 18.39 4.72
CA ASP A 205 5.77 17.68 3.67
C ASP A 205 5.16 16.28 3.51
N PHE A 206 4.77 15.95 2.28
CA PHE A 206 4.02 14.73 2.06
C PHE A 206 4.92 13.52 2.12
N PHE A 207 6.07 13.49 1.44
CA PHE A 207 6.97 12.34 1.43
C PHE A 207 8.10 12.49 2.45
N ASN A 208 7.95 11.87 3.63
CA ASN A 208 8.97 11.90 4.68
C ASN A 208 9.79 10.61 4.67
N CYS A 209 11.11 10.72 4.51
CA CYS A 209 12.03 9.58 4.49
C CYS A 209 12.46 9.17 5.90
N LEU A 210 12.66 7.87 6.07
CA LEU A 210 13.24 7.28 7.28
C LEU A 210 14.76 7.17 7.15
N GLY A 211 15.43 7.25 8.29
CA GLY A 211 16.87 7.11 8.42
C GLY A 211 17.37 5.69 8.13
N PRO A 212 18.59 5.33 8.56
CA PRO A 212 19.22 4.04 8.24
C PRO A 212 18.47 2.80 8.75
N GLY A 213 17.54 2.94 9.69
CA GLY A 213 16.71 1.84 10.18
C GLY A 213 15.46 1.56 9.33
N GLY A 214 15.13 2.47 8.40
CA GLY A 214 13.96 2.33 7.54
C GLY A 214 12.64 2.20 8.31
N TYR A 215 11.63 1.68 7.62
CA TYR A 215 10.33 1.38 8.20
C TYR A 215 10.38 0.26 9.23
N GLN A 216 11.36 -0.65 9.15
CA GLN A 216 11.58 -1.65 10.19
C GLN A 216 11.81 -1.01 11.56
N ALA A 217 12.56 0.11 11.64
CA ALA A 217 12.77 0.80 12.91
C ALA A 217 11.47 1.34 13.53
N VAL A 218 10.47 1.68 12.73
CA VAL A 218 9.13 2.08 13.21
C VAL A 218 8.41 0.88 13.81
N ALA A 219 8.45 -0.28 13.15
CA ALA A 219 7.93 -1.52 13.71
C ALA A 219 8.66 -1.93 15.00
N ASP A 220 9.98 -1.75 15.06
CA ASP A 220 10.80 -2.06 16.24
C ASP A 220 10.46 -1.19 17.46
N VAL A 221 10.01 0.06 17.27
CA VAL A 221 9.47 0.87 18.37
C VAL A 221 8.24 0.21 18.99
N LEU A 222 7.31 -0.29 18.17
CA LEU A 222 6.10 -0.98 18.63
C LEU A 222 6.40 -2.37 19.20
N LEU A 223 7.44 -3.03 18.73
CA LEU A 223 7.85 -4.33 19.27
C LEU A 223 8.48 -4.18 20.66
N ARG A 224 9.28 -3.13 20.89
CA ARG A 224 9.93 -2.87 22.18
C ARG A 224 8.95 -2.57 23.31
N SER A 225 7.72 -2.15 23.00
CA SER A 225 6.68 -1.95 24.01
C SER A 225 5.96 -3.25 24.41
N LEU A 226 6.19 -4.37 23.70
CA LEU A 226 5.58 -5.65 23.99
C LEU A 226 6.43 -6.48 24.97
N PRO A 227 5.83 -7.09 26.01
CA PRO A 227 6.51 -8.06 26.86
C PRO A 227 7.04 -9.26 26.07
N PRO A 228 8.13 -9.91 26.54
CA PRO A 228 8.62 -11.14 25.95
C PRO A 228 7.52 -12.22 25.86
N GLY A 229 7.47 -12.93 24.73
CA GLY A 229 6.49 -14.00 24.49
C GLY A 229 5.13 -13.55 23.95
N VAL A 230 4.85 -12.23 23.90
CA VAL A 230 3.59 -11.71 23.31
C VAL A 230 3.55 -11.92 21.80
N LEU A 231 4.66 -11.82 21.08
CA LEU A 231 4.71 -12.09 19.65
C LEU A 231 5.18 -13.52 19.37
N LEU A 232 4.40 -14.25 18.58
CA LEU A 232 4.76 -15.57 18.05
C LEU A 232 4.75 -15.53 16.51
N CYS A 233 5.94 -15.59 15.92
CA CYS A 233 6.13 -15.79 14.47
C CYS A 233 5.95 -17.26 14.08
N ASP A 234 5.86 -17.53 12.78
CA ASP A 234 5.60 -18.87 12.24
C ASP A 234 4.32 -19.52 12.82
N ARG A 235 3.30 -18.69 13.02
CA ARG A 235 1.96 -19.05 13.51
C ARG A 235 0.90 -18.63 12.50
N GLN A 236 0.83 -19.36 11.39
CA GLN A 236 -0.24 -19.18 10.42
C GLN A 236 -1.57 -19.58 11.04
N VAL A 237 -2.45 -18.61 11.27
CA VAL A 237 -3.84 -18.84 11.64
C VAL A 237 -4.60 -19.38 10.43
N THR A 238 -5.27 -20.52 10.62
CA THR A 238 -6.04 -21.20 9.58
C THR A 238 -7.54 -21.12 9.82
N ARG A 239 -7.98 -20.94 11.08
CA ARG A 239 -9.39 -20.88 11.44
C ARG A 239 -9.61 -20.08 12.72
N ILE A 240 -10.68 -19.29 12.75
CA ILE A 240 -11.14 -18.47 13.85
C ILE A 240 -12.58 -18.88 14.13
N GLN A 241 -12.79 -19.59 15.23
CA GLN A 241 -14.12 -19.95 15.70
C GLN A 241 -14.61 -18.89 16.67
N TRP A 242 -15.83 -18.39 16.49
CA TRP A 242 -16.41 -17.34 17.31
C TRP A 242 -17.91 -17.61 17.55
N GLY A 243 -18.53 -16.85 18.45
CA GLY A 243 -19.95 -16.97 18.79
C GLY A 243 -20.28 -18.15 19.72
N ARG A 244 -19.27 -18.86 20.26
CA ARG A 244 -19.44 -20.07 21.08
C ARG A 244 -20.08 -19.74 22.44
N GLU A 245 -21.31 -20.17 22.63
CA GLU A 245 -22.10 -19.90 23.84
C GLU A 245 -21.73 -20.82 25.00
N GLY A 246 -21.82 -20.30 26.23
CA GLY A 246 -21.55 -21.07 27.46
C GLY A 246 -20.06 -21.35 27.73
N GLU A 247 -19.16 -20.94 26.84
CA GLU A 247 -17.71 -21.06 27.06
C GLU A 247 -17.14 -19.81 27.71
N ALA A 248 -16.22 -19.99 28.67
CA ALA A 248 -15.55 -18.89 29.37
C ALA A 248 -14.81 -17.93 28.42
N HIS A 249 -14.33 -18.45 27.28
CA HIS A 249 -13.67 -17.70 26.22
C HIS A 249 -14.37 -18.08 24.91
N PRO A 250 -15.21 -17.22 24.31
CA PRO A 250 -16.04 -17.59 23.16
C PRO A 250 -15.29 -17.66 21.82
N VAL A 251 -14.02 -17.25 21.78
CA VAL A 251 -13.18 -17.26 20.57
C VAL A 251 -12.10 -18.34 20.66
N ARG A 252 -11.86 -19.03 19.54
CA ARG A 252 -10.78 -20.01 19.34
C ARG A 252 -10.02 -19.68 18.08
N VAL A 253 -8.70 -19.53 18.18
CA VAL A 253 -7.82 -19.25 17.04
C VAL A 253 -6.92 -20.46 16.82
N LEU A 254 -7.07 -21.12 15.67
CA LEU A 254 -6.36 -22.35 15.31
C LEU A 254 -5.26 -22.05 14.30
N CYS A 255 -4.10 -22.64 14.50
CA CYS A 255 -2.93 -22.49 13.64
C CYS A 255 -2.63 -23.75 12.82
N ALA A 256 -1.92 -23.60 11.70
CA ALA A 256 -1.53 -24.72 10.81
C ALA A 256 -0.70 -25.83 11.50
N GLY A 257 -0.04 -25.54 12.62
CA GLY A 257 0.69 -26.51 13.44
C GLY A 257 -0.14 -27.19 14.55
N GLY A 258 -1.47 -27.03 14.53
CA GLY A 258 -2.37 -27.60 15.53
C GLY A 258 -2.45 -26.81 16.85
N GLN A 259 -1.72 -25.70 16.98
CA GLN A 259 -1.84 -24.83 18.16
C GLN A 259 -3.21 -24.15 18.20
N GLU A 260 -3.78 -24.08 19.39
CA GLU A 260 -5.07 -23.44 19.66
C GLU A 260 -4.89 -22.35 20.73
N PHE A 261 -5.44 -21.17 20.45
CA PHE A 261 -5.48 -20.06 21.39
C PHE A 261 -6.93 -19.75 21.77
N LYS A 262 -7.23 -19.83 23.06
CA LYS A 262 -8.55 -19.48 23.62
C LYS A 262 -8.58 -18.00 23.98
N ALA A 263 -9.55 -17.27 23.46
CA ALA A 263 -9.63 -15.82 23.61
C ALA A 263 -11.06 -15.33 23.91
N ASP A 264 -11.15 -14.15 24.52
CA ASP A 264 -12.37 -13.38 24.63
C ASP A 264 -12.59 -12.57 23.34
N HIS A 265 -11.50 -12.01 22.81
CA HIS A 265 -11.48 -11.16 21.62
C HIS A 265 -10.39 -11.58 20.66
N VAL A 266 -10.64 -11.42 19.37
CA VAL A 266 -9.62 -11.47 18.32
C VAL A 266 -9.64 -10.19 17.48
N ILE A 267 -8.47 -9.57 17.29
CA ILE A 267 -8.28 -8.46 16.35
C ILE A 267 -7.61 -9.03 15.10
N VAL A 268 -8.33 -9.02 13.98
CA VAL A 268 -7.86 -9.51 12.69
C VAL A 268 -7.23 -8.35 11.91
N THR A 269 -5.96 -8.51 11.54
CA THR A 269 -5.20 -7.53 10.76
C THR A 269 -4.66 -8.08 9.44
N ALA A 270 -5.20 -9.23 9.01
CA ALA A 270 -4.88 -9.84 7.72
C ALA A 270 -5.13 -8.87 6.56
N SER A 271 -4.31 -8.95 5.51
CA SER A 271 -4.49 -8.14 4.31
C SER A 271 -5.84 -8.43 3.64
N LEU A 272 -6.38 -7.45 2.93
CA LEU A 272 -7.60 -7.68 2.15
C LEU A 272 -7.38 -8.76 1.08
N GLY A 273 -6.20 -8.83 0.45
CA GLY A 273 -5.86 -9.90 -0.49
C GLY A 273 -5.96 -11.30 0.13
N PHE A 274 -5.42 -11.48 1.34
CA PHE A 274 -5.54 -12.75 2.05
C PHE A 274 -7.01 -13.07 2.41
N LEU A 275 -7.76 -12.06 2.88
CA LEU A 275 -9.18 -12.22 3.20
C LEU A 275 -10.01 -12.59 1.96
N LYS A 276 -9.73 -12.02 0.79
CA LYS A 276 -10.39 -12.40 -0.47
C LYS A 276 -10.25 -13.90 -0.78
N GLU A 277 -9.08 -14.47 -0.53
CA GLU A 277 -8.82 -15.89 -0.81
C GLU A 277 -9.27 -16.83 0.32
N ARG A 278 -9.28 -16.35 1.57
CA ARG A 278 -9.38 -17.24 2.75
C ARG A 278 -10.54 -16.95 3.70
N ALA A 279 -11.26 -15.84 3.58
CA ALA A 279 -12.27 -15.46 4.58
C ALA A 279 -13.37 -16.53 4.80
N SER A 280 -13.82 -17.19 3.74
CA SER A 280 -14.84 -18.26 3.84
C SER A 280 -14.38 -19.48 4.64
N ALA A 281 -13.09 -19.79 4.64
CA ALA A 281 -12.50 -20.89 5.40
C ALA A 281 -11.93 -20.43 6.76
N LEU A 282 -11.54 -19.15 6.86
CA LEU A 282 -10.91 -18.57 8.04
C LEU A 282 -11.88 -18.36 9.19
N PHE A 283 -13.17 -18.11 8.94
CA PHE A 283 -14.14 -17.81 10.00
C PHE A 283 -15.21 -18.88 10.15
N GLU A 284 -15.48 -19.28 11.40
CA GLU A 284 -16.57 -20.17 11.76
C GLU A 284 -17.36 -19.62 12.98
N PRO A 285 -18.66 -19.30 12.85
CA PRO A 285 -19.43 -19.29 11.61
C PRO A 285 -18.87 -18.27 10.60
N THR A 286 -19.33 -18.35 9.35
CA THR A 286 -18.92 -17.41 8.31
C THR A 286 -19.25 -15.96 8.69
N LEU A 287 -18.52 -15.01 8.11
CA LEU A 287 -18.77 -13.60 8.34
C LEU A 287 -20.13 -13.16 7.76
N PRO A 288 -20.80 -12.15 8.35
CA PRO A 288 -22.04 -11.61 7.79
C PRO A 288 -21.89 -11.13 6.35
N ASP A 289 -22.95 -11.23 5.55
CA ASP A 289 -22.90 -10.93 4.12
C ASP A 289 -22.37 -9.53 3.79
N ALA A 290 -22.68 -8.53 4.62
CA ALA A 290 -22.17 -7.18 4.41
C ALA A 290 -20.63 -7.13 4.43
N LYS A 291 -20.00 -7.94 5.29
CA LYS A 291 -18.55 -8.03 5.40
C LYS A 291 -17.94 -8.88 4.29
N MET A 292 -18.57 -10.00 3.94
CA MET A 292 -18.14 -10.82 2.79
C MET A 292 -18.22 -10.03 1.47
N ARG A 293 -19.29 -9.26 1.26
CA ARG A 293 -19.41 -8.34 0.12
C ARG A 293 -18.36 -7.25 0.13
N ALA A 294 -18.02 -6.68 1.29
CA ALA A 294 -16.95 -5.68 1.38
C ALA A 294 -15.58 -6.29 0.99
N ILE A 295 -15.28 -7.50 1.47
CA ILE A 295 -14.08 -8.25 1.11
C ILE A 295 -14.03 -8.50 -0.41
N GLU A 296 -15.15 -8.87 -1.02
CA GLU A 296 -15.25 -9.12 -2.46
C GLU A 296 -15.12 -7.83 -3.29
N ARG A 297 -15.83 -6.76 -2.91
CA ARG A 297 -16.00 -5.55 -3.73
C ARG A 297 -14.87 -4.53 -3.62
N LEU A 298 -14.17 -4.43 -2.48
CA LEU A 298 -12.97 -3.59 -2.40
C LEU A 298 -11.88 -4.15 -3.31
N GLY A 299 -11.15 -3.29 -4.00
CA GLY A 299 -10.01 -3.69 -4.82
C GLY A 299 -8.80 -4.01 -3.96
N PHE A 300 -7.95 -4.94 -4.39
CA PHE A 300 -6.65 -5.18 -3.77
C PHE A 300 -5.69 -5.53 -4.89
N GLY A 301 -4.81 -4.59 -5.25
CA GLY A 301 -3.91 -4.79 -6.37
C GLY A 301 -2.47 -4.93 -5.95
N THR A 302 -1.60 -4.96 -6.95
CA THR A 302 -0.19 -5.29 -6.81
C THR A 302 0.64 -4.12 -7.32
N VAL A 303 1.67 -3.78 -6.57
CA VAL A 303 2.70 -2.80 -6.91
C VAL A 303 4.02 -3.39 -6.47
N ASP A 304 4.91 -3.55 -7.43
CA ASP A 304 6.25 -4.08 -7.21
C ASP A 304 7.34 -3.12 -7.67
N LYS A 305 8.53 -3.35 -7.13
CA LYS A 305 9.74 -2.61 -7.43
C LYS A 305 10.76 -3.52 -8.08
N ILE A 306 11.48 -2.97 -9.04
CA ILE A 306 12.56 -3.59 -9.79
C ILE A 306 13.83 -2.79 -9.50
N PHE A 307 14.71 -3.30 -8.65
CA PHE A 307 16.00 -2.68 -8.38
C PHE A 307 17.08 -3.29 -9.27
N LEU A 308 17.87 -2.42 -9.91
CA LEU A 308 18.96 -2.77 -10.81
C LEU A 308 20.25 -2.17 -10.27
N ASP A 309 21.12 -2.98 -9.67
CA ASP A 309 22.46 -2.54 -9.27
C ASP A 309 23.46 -2.79 -10.39
N PHE A 310 24.01 -1.72 -10.95
CA PHE A 310 25.00 -1.79 -12.02
C PHE A 310 26.44 -1.84 -11.48
N GLY A 311 26.63 -1.55 -10.18
CA GLY A 311 27.93 -1.43 -9.53
C GLY A 311 28.80 -0.24 -9.97
N GLU A 312 28.50 0.37 -11.12
CA GLU A 312 29.03 1.66 -11.57
C GLU A 312 27.90 2.48 -12.21
N ARG A 313 27.91 3.79 -11.98
CA ARG A 313 26.94 4.70 -12.59
C ARG A 313 27.28 4.89 -14.07
N PHE A 314 26.31 4.65 -14.96
CA PHE A 314 26.43 4.92 -16.39
C PHE A 314 25.61 6.13 -16.87
N TRP A 315 24.67 6.62 -16.07
CA TRP A 315 23.82 7.77 -16.38
C TRP A 315 24.44 9.09 -15.88
N PRO A 316 24.00 10.25 -16.41
CA PRO A 316 24.50 11.56 -16.00
C PRO A 316 24.37 11.84 -14.49
N GLU A 317 25.29 12.63 -13.93
CA GLU A 317 25.28 12.97 -12.50
C GLU A 317 24.05 13.79 -12.07
N ASP A 318 23.58 14.66 -12.96
CA ASP A 318 22.41 15.50 -12.75
C ASP A 318 21.09 14.76 -13.01
N CYS A 319 21.09 13.57 -13.59
CA CYS A 319 19.89 12.78 -13.81
C CYS A 319 19.35 12.19 -12.48
N ALA A 320 18.09 12.49 -12.17
CA ALA A 320 17.34 12.00 -11.02
C ALA A 320 16.43 10.80 -11.36
N GLY A 321 16.03 10.67 -12.61
CA GLY A 321 15.25 9.53 -13.09
C GLY A 321 15.18 9.48 -14.61
N ILE A 322 14.90 8.30 -15.15
CA ILE A 322 14.77 8.01 -16.57
C ILE A 322 13.34 7.53 -16.83
N GLN A 323 12.51 8.36 -17.44
CA GLN A 323 11.08 8.11 -17.63
C GLN A 323 10.78 7.69 -19.07
N LEU A 324 9.90 6.69 -19.23
CA LEU A 324 9.61 6.04 -20.50
C LEU A 324 8.23 6.46 -21.02
N VAL A 325 8.20 7.31 -22.04
CA VAL A 325 6.97 7.77 -22.71
C VAL A 325 6.70 6.92 -23.94
N TRP A 326 5.73 6.02 -23.86
CA TRP A 326 5.34 5.13 -24.96
C TRP A 326 4.64 5.89 -26.08
N GLU A 327 4.81 5.42 -27.31
CA GLU A 327 3.96 5.87 -28.43
C GLU A 327 2.54 5.32 -28.26
N GLU A 328 2.42 4.06 -27.85
CA GLU A 328 1.17 3.39 -27.46
C GLU A 328 1.36 2.72 -26.09
N GLY A 329 0.86 3.39 -25.04
CA GLY A 329 0.94 2.93 -23.65
C GLY A 329 -0.32 2.24 -23.16
N PRO A 330 -0.24 1.40 -22.12
CA PRO A 330 -1.37 0.60 -21.63
C PRO A 330 -2.49 1.41 -20.97
N GLU A 331 -2.26 2.66 -20.58
CA GLU A 331 -3.32 3.56 -20.07
C GLU A 331 -3.99 4.41 -21.16
N ASP A 332 -3.67 4.20 -22.44
CA ASP A 332 -4.51 4.68 -23.53
C ASP A 332 -5.85 3.92 -23.56
N GLN A 333 -6.94 4.62 -23.83
CA GLN A 333 -8.28 4.03 -23.80
C GLN A 333 -8.46 2.90 -24.83
N GLY A 334 -7.93 3.09 -26.03
CA GLY A 334 -8.00 2.11 -27.11
C GLY A 334 -7.16 0.88 -26.77
N VAL A 335 -5.93 1.09 -26.31
CA VAL A 335 -5.03 0.00 -25.90
C VAL A 335 -5.61 -0.78 -24.73
N TYR A 336 -6.09 -0.12 -23.68
CA TYR A 336 -6.71 -0.78 -22.53
C TYR A 336 -7.87 -1.67 -22.94
N ARG A 337 -8.78 -1.18 -23.79
CA ARG A 337 -9.93 -1.98 -24.29
C ARG A 337 -9.51 -3.17 -25.14
N LEU A 338 -8.46 -3.02 -25.95
CA LEU A 338 -7.94 -4.12 -26.77
C LEU A 338 -7.23 -5.18 -25.92
N MET A 339 -6.59 -4.76 -24.83
CA MET A 339 -5.78 -5.60 -23.95
C MET A 339 -6.53 -6.08 -22.70
N SER A 340 -7.80 -5.69 -22.50
CA SER A 340 -8.58 -6.07 -21.32
C SER A 340 -8.96 -7.55 -21.31
N GLU A 341 -9.03 -8.19 -22.48
CA GLU A 341 -9.41 -9.59 -22.63
C GLU A 341 -8.22 -10.49 -23.01
N GLY A 342 -8.20 -11.69 -22.43
CA GLY A 342 -7.18 -12.70 -22.70
C GLY A 342 -5.79 -12.34 -22.15
N ASP A 343 -4.78 -12.92 -22.79
CA ASP A 343 -3.38 -12.92 -22.32
C ASP A 343 -2.42 -12.11 -23.21
N ALA A 344 -2.93 -11.38 -24.21
CA ALA A 344 -2.11 -10.63 -25.16
C ALA A 344 -1.23 -9.58 -24.47
N TRP A 345 -1.74 -8.96 -23.39
CA TRP A 345 -1.01 -7.99 -22.57
C TRP A 345 0.26 -8.55 -21.94
N LYS A 346 0.36 -9.88 -21.74
CA LYS A 346 1.58 -10.52 -21.19
C LYS A 346 2.78 -10.31 -22.09
N ALA A 347 2.61 -10.20 -23.41
CA ALA A 347 3.71 -9.93 -24.33
C ALA A 347 4.28 -8.51 -24.17
N THR A 348 3.52 -7.61 -23.55
CA THR A 348 3.87 -6.19 -23.36
C THR A 348 3.81 -5.77 -21.89
N TRP A 349 3.93 -6.71 -20.94
CA TRP A 349 3.84 -6.44 -19.50
C TRP A 349 4.77 -5.31 -19.05
N TYR A 350 5.97 -5.26 -19.63
CA TYR A 350 7.00 -4.26 -19.35
C TYR A 350 6.58 -2.84 -19.72
N LYS A 351 5.57 -2.67 -20.59
CA LYS A 351 5.01 -1.35 -20.88
C LYS A 351 4.34 -0.73 -19.65
N LYS A 352 4.06 -1.49 -18.59
CA LYS A 352 3.57 -0.94 -17.32
C LYS A 352 4.65 -0.22 -16.50
N ILE A 353 5.94 -0.40 -16.81
CA ILE A 353 7.06 0.27 -16.12
C ILE A 353 7.14 1.75 -16.52
N CYS A 354 6.85 2.67 -15.60
CA CYS A 354 6.84 4.12 -15.87
C CYS A 354 8.23 4.69 -16.20
N GLY A 355 9.26 4.17 -15.53
CA GLY A 355 10.61 4.69 -15.59
C GLY A 355 11.50 4.07 -14.52
N PHE A 356 12.68 4.63 -14.36
CA PHE A 356 13.73 4.18 -13.45
C PHE A 356 14.32 5.36 -12.70
N ASP A 357 14.08 5.42 -11.40
CA ASP A 357 14.54 6.51 -10.54
C ASP A 357 15.84 6.13 -9.80
N ILE A 358 16.66 7.13 -9.47
CA ILE A 358 17.83 6.90 -8.63
C ILE A 358 17.41 6.56 -7.20
N VAL A 359 18.12 5.62 -6.59
CA VAL A 359 17.80 5.17 -5.23
C VAL A 359 18.65 5.92 -4.21
N ALA A 360 17.98 6.50 -3.20
CA ALA A 360 18.65 7.25 -2.14
C ALA A 360 19.73 6.38 -1.46
N ARG A 361 20.94 6.94 -1.30
CA ARG A 361 22.13 6.27 -0.73
C ARG A 361 22.70 5.12 -1.58
N HIS A 362 22.17 4.86 -2.77
CA HIS A 362 22.66 3.83 -3.69
C HIS A 362 23.00 4.45 -5.05
N PRO A 363 24.21 5.03 -5.22
CA PRO A 363 24.54 5.85 -6.40
C PRO A 363 24.64 5.07 -7.72
N THR A 364 24.64 3.73 -7.65
CA THR A 364 24.76 2.78 -8.76
C THR A 364 23.49 1.95 -8.98
N VAL A 365 22.41 2.28 -8.26
CA VAL A 365 21.15 1.53 -8.32
C VAL A 365 20.03 2.38 -8.90
N LEU A 366 19.29 1.80 -9.85
CA LEU A 366 18.03 2.33 -10.36
C LEU A 366 16.84 1.51 -9.85
N CYS A 367 15.69 2.15 -9.64
CA CYS A 367 14.45 1.51 -9.23
C CYS A 367 13.34 1.78 -10.25
N GLY A 368 12.82 0.74 -10.88
CA GLY A 368 11.58 0.79 -11.65
C GLY A 368 10.38 0.35 -10.81
N TRP A 369 9.21 0.88 -11.13
CA TRP A 369 7.93 0.50 -10.51
C TRP A 369 7.02 -0.16 -11.55
N ILE A 370 6.29 -1.18 -11.12
CA ILE A 370 5.31 -1.87 -11.95
C ILE A 370 4.07 -2.20 -11.12
N THR A 371 2.90 -2.20 -11.76
CA THR A 371 1.62 -2.34 -11.06
C THR A 371 0.69 -3.33 -11.75
N GLY A 372 -0.39 -3.71 -11.07
CA GLY A 372 -1.50 -4.45 -11.64
C GLY A 372 -1.19 -5.92 -11.94
N ARG A 373 -1.97 -6.48 -12.87
CA ARG A 373 -1.77 -7.83 -13.42
C ARG A 373 -0.41 -8.00 -14.09
N GLU A 374 0.17 -6.92 -14.62
CA GLU A 374 1.51 -6.91 -15.23
C GLU A 374 2.60 -7.14 -14.17
N ALA A 375 2.47 -6.55 -12.98
CA ALA A 375 3.33 -6.87 -11.84
C ALA A 375 3.18 -8.34 -11.41
N GLN A 376 1.94 -8.83 -11.29
CA GLN A 376 1.68 -10.23 -10.94
C GLN A 376 2.30 -11.22 -11.95
N TYR A 377 2.25 -10.88 -13.24
CA TYR A 377 2.92 -11.67 -14.26
C TYR A 377 4.45 -11.59 -14.14
N MET A 378 5.01 -10.40 -13.91
CA MET A 378 6.44 -10.22 -13.68
C MET A 378 6.94 -11.08 -12.50
N GLU A 379 6.17 -11.21 -11.41
CA GLU A 379 6.53 -12.07 -10.27
C GLU A 379 6.71 -13.55 -10.66
N THR A 380 6.19 -13.99 -11.81
CA THR A 380 6.37 -15.36 -12.33
C THR A 380 7.65 -15.54 -13.15
N LEU A 381 8.33 -14.44 -13.50
CA LEU A 381 9.54 -14.41 -14.31
C LEU A 381 10.79 -14.46 -13.43
N GLY A 382 11.92 -14.87 -14.01
CA GLY A 382 13.20 -14.85 -13.32
C GLY A 382 13.82 -13.45 -13.28
N GLU A 383 14.56 -13.13 -12.21
CA GLU A 383 15.25 -11.84 -12.03
C GLU A 383 16.13 -11.46 -13.23
N LYS A 384 16.83 -12.45 -13.82
CA LYS A 384 17.65 -12.26 -15.02
C LYS A 384 16.83 -11.80 -16.22
N GLU A 385 15.68 -12.43 -16.48
CA GLU A 385 14.80 -12.10 -17.60
C GLU A 385 14.23 -10.68 -17.44
N VAL A 386 13.79 -10.34 -16.23
CA VAL A 386 13.31 -8.99 -15.90
C VAL A 386 14.42 -7.96 -16.09
N GLY A 387 15.63 -8.24 -15.61
CA GLY A 387 16.81 -7.39 -15.79
C GLY A 387 17.14 -7.13 -17.27
N GLU A 388 17.18 -8.18 -18.09
CA GLU A 388 17.43 -8.08 -19.54
C GLU A 388 16.38 -7.21 -20.25
N VAL A 389 15.11 -7.33 -19.85
CA VAL A 389 14.03 -6.48 -20.34
C VAL A 389 14.26 -5.02 -19.95
N CYS A 390 14.56 -4.73 -18.68
CA CYS A 390 14.81 -3.36 -18.21
C CYS A 390 16.02 -2.72 -18.90
N VAL A 391 17.12 -3.46 -19.07
CA VAL A 391 18.30 -3.00 -19.80
C VAL A 391 17.97 -2.72 -21.26
N ARG A 392 17.19 -3.58 -21.92
CA ARG A 392 16.72 -3.32 -23.29
C ARG A 392 15.93 -2.02 -23.38
N LEU A 393 15.04 -1.76 -22.43
CA LEU A 393 14.26 -0.51 -22.38
C LEU A 393 15.15 0.70 -22.22
N LEU A 394 16.08 0.67 -21.25
CA LEU A 394 17.03 1.77 -21.03
C LEU A 394 17.85 2.03 -22.31
N ARG A 395 18.38 0.99 -22.96
CA ARG A 395 19.12 1.12 -24.23
C ARG A 395 18.27 1.73 -25.34
N SER A 396 17.05 1.23 -25.55
CA SER A 396 16.20 1.66 -26.67
C SER A 396 15.68 3.09 -26.51
N PHE A 397 15.31 3.49 -25.29
CA PHE A 397 14.77 4.83 -25.03
C PHE A 397 15.84 5.92 -24.92
N THR A 398 17.02 5.59 -24.39
CA THR A 398 18.07 6.61 -24.16
C THR A 398 19.13 6.65 -25.25
N GLY A 399 19.32 5.55 -25.98
CA GLY A 399 20.47 5.36 -26.88
C GLY A 399 21.81 5.22 -26.15
N TRP A 400 21.81 5.14 -24.81
CA TRP A 400 23.03 5.07 -24.01
C TRP A 400 23.65 3.66 -24.02
N GLN A 401 24.95 3.61 -23.69
CA GLN A 401 25.66 2.36 -23.44
C GLN A 401 25.34 1.88 -22.02
N VAL A 402 24.24 1.14 -21.88
CA VAL A 402 23.78 0.59 -20.59
C VAL A 402 24.45 -0.77 -20.36
N PRO A 403 25.23 -0.97 -19.28
CA PRO A 403 25.79 -2.27 -18.93
C PRO A 403 24.71 -3.23 -18.41
N GLU A 404 25.03 -4.51 -18.30
CA GLU A 404 24.16 -5.45 -17.58
C GLU A 404 24.26 -5.20 -16.06
N PRO A 405 23.15 -5.32 -15.29
CA PRO A 405 23.19 -5.18 -13.85
C PRO A 405 23.98 -6.34 -13.21
N LYS A 406 24.76 -6.04 -12.17
CA LYS A 406 25.43 -7.03 -11.33
C LYS A 406 24.42 -7.82 -10.50
N GLN A 407 23.36 -7.14 -10.06
CA GLN A 407 22.29 -7.74 -9.27
C GLN A 407 20.95 -7.11 -9.63
N VAL A 408 19.92 -7.94 -9.70
CA VAL A 408 18.53 -7.53 -9.83
C VAL A 408 17.82 -7.98 -8.55
N LEU A 409 16.97 -7.12 -7.99
CA LEU A 409 16.12 -7.47 -6.86
C LEU A 409 14.69 -7.05 -7.16
N LEU A 410 13.77 -7.99 -7.00
CA LEU A 410 12.34 -7.77 -7.22
C LEU A 410 11.60 -7.81 -5.88
N SER A 411 10.60 -6.96 -5.69
CA SER A 411 9.54 -7.29 -4.74
C SER A 411 8.51 -8.23 -5.39
N THR A 412 7.87 -9.07 -4.58
CA THR A 412 6.88 -10.06 -5.04
C THR A 412 5.70 -10.13 -4.04
N TRP A 413 4.86 -9.10 -4.03
CA TRP A 413 3.81 -8.94 -3.01
C TRP A 413 2.59 -9.84 -3.25
N TRP A 414 2.25 -10.13 -4.50
CA TRP A 414 1.14 -11.00 -4.88
C TRP A 414 1.39 -12.47 -4.57
N SER A 415 2.61 -12.94 -4.86
CA SER A 415 3.01 -14.34 -4.64
C SER A 415 3.18 -14.67 -3.15
N ASN A 416 3.32 -13.65 -2.29
CA ASN A 416 3.37 -13.87 -0.85
C ASN A 416 2.05 -14.49 -0.35
N PRO A 417 2.07 -15.73 0.19
CA PRO A 417 0.85 -16.47 0.52
C PRO A 417 0.03 -15.85 1.65
N TYR A 418 0.64 -14.97 2.46
CA TYR A 418 0.04 -14.35 3.63
C TYR A 418 -0.40 -12.90 3.36
N VAL A 419 -0.05 -12.33 2.20
CA VAL A 419 -0.38 -10.93 1.85
C VAL A 419 -1.22 -10.84 0.58
N LYS A 420 -0.88 -11.57 -0.49
CA LYS A 420 -1.66 -11.65 -1.74
C LYS A 420 -1.89 -10.29 -2.43
N GLY A 421 -0.86 -9.46 -2.48
CA GLY A 421 -0.87 -8.16 -3.16
C GLY A 421 -0.27 -7.05 -2.30
N SER A 422 -0.46 -5.81 -2.72
CA SER A 422 0.15 -4.64 -2.08
C SER A 422 -0.85 -3.91 -1.20
N TYR A 423 -1.90 -3.29 -1.76
CA TYR A 423 -2.84 -2.49 -0.97
C TYR A 423 -4.20 -2.28 -1.65
N THR A 424 -5.15 -1.77 -0.85
CA THR A 424 -6.55 -1.54 -1.26
C THR A 424 -6.70 -0.33 -2.18
N PHE A 425 -7.60 -0.47 -3.16
CA PHE A 425 -8.11 0.60 -4.00
C PHE A 425 -9.64 0.52 -4.11
N ILE A 426 -10.27 1.57 -4.63
CA ILE A 426 -11.73 1.61 -4.80
C ILE A 426 -12.10 1.33 -6.26
N PRO A 427 -12.71 0.17 -6.58
CA PRO A 427 -13.09 -0.09 -7.95
C PRO A 427 -14.22 0.82 -8.42
N HIS A 428 -14.26 1.06 -9.73
CA HIS A 428 -15.37 1.74 -10.39
C HIS A 428 -16.71 1.03 -10.07
N GLY A 429 -17.75 1.81 -9.76
CA GLY A 429 -19.05 1.28 -9.34
C GLY A 429 -19.13 0.76 -7.89
N VAL A 430 -18.07 0.95 -7.08
CA VAL A 430 -18.04 0.58 -5.65
C VAL A 430 -18.06 1.83 -4.77
N SER A 431 -18.86 1.78 -3.70
CA SER A 431 -18.88 2.82 -2.66
C SER A 431 -17.81 2.52 -1.61
N GLY A 432 -16.66 3.18 -1.71
CA GLY A 432 -15.53 2.99 -0.80
C GLY A 432 -15.92 3.18 0.67
N VAL A 433 -16.62 4.28 0.98
CA VAL A 433 -17.11 4.56 2.34
C VAL A 433 -17.95 3.42 2.91
N ARG A 434 -18.89 2.87 2.12
CA ARG A 434 -19.77 1.78 2.58
C ARG A 434 -18.96 0.51 2.85
N GLU A 435 -18.12 0.10 1.91
CA GLU A 435 -17.40 -1.16 2.02
C GLU A 435 -16.31 -1.10 3.10
N HIS A 436 -15.56 0.00 3.23
CA HIS A 436 -14.59 0.18 4.33
C HIS A 436 -15.26 0.12 5.70
N LYS A 437 -16.43 0.75 5.87
CA LYS A 437 -17.19 0.69 7.14
C LYS A 437 -17.68 -0.73 7.43
N ALA A 438 -18.20 -1.43 6.41
CA ALA A 438 -18.66 -2.81 6.57
C ALA A 438 -17.51 -3.77 6.92
N LEU A 439 -16.33 -3.58 6.33
CA LEU A 439 -15.13 -4.35 6.68
C LEU A 439 -14.67 -4.05 8.11
N ALA A 440 -14.64 -2.77 8.51
CA ALA A 440 -14.20 -2.32 9.83
C ALA A 440 -15.16 -2.67 10.99
N ALA A 441 -16.44 -2.93 10.72
CA ALA A 441 -17.44 -3.16 11.75
C ALA A 441 -17.07 -4.39 12.63
N PRO A 442 -17.03 -4.27 13.96
CA PRO A 442 -16.73 -5.41 14.82
C PRO A 442 -17.91 -6.39 14.88
N LEU A 443 -17.64 -7.61 15.34
CA LEU A 443 -18.61 -8.67 15.50
C LEU A 443 -18.61 -9.19 16.96
N PRO A 444 -19.76 -9.63 17.48
CA PRO A 444 -21.08 -9.49 16.86
C PRO A 444 -21.49 -8.00 16.75
N PRO A 445 -22.36 -7.64 15.80
CA PRO A 445 -22.87 -6.27 15.72
C PRO A 445 -23.50 -5.88 17.06
N ALA A 446 -23.31 -4.62 17.49
CA ALA A 446 -23.92 -4.12 18.72
C ALA A 446 -25.43 -4.38 18.68
N ALA A 447 -25.93 -5.28 19.53
CA ALA A 447 -27.36 -5.55 19.59
C ALA A 447 -28.05 -4.35 20.25
N THR A 448 -29.13 -3.87 19.65
CA THR A 448 -30.02 -2.83 20.19
C THR A 448 -30.82 -3.29 21.40
N HIS A 449 -30.49 -4.44 22.00
CA HIS A 449 -31.24 -5.08 23.06
C HIS A 449 -30.31 -5.60 24.18
N THR A 450 -30.79 -5.47 25.41
CA THR A 450 -30.22 -6.05 26.63
C THR A 450 -29.94 -7.54 26.43
N GLY A 451 -28.66 -7.95 26.41
CA GLY A 451 -28.21 -9.32 26.13
C GLY A 451 -27.21 -9.46 24.98
N ALA A 452 -26.72 -8.36 24.39
CA ALA A 452 -25.64 -8.39 23.40
C ALA A 452 -24.43 -9.17 23.92
N LYS A 453 -23.94 -10.16 23.15
CA LYS A 453 -22.65 -10.81 23.42
C LYS A 453 -21.55 -9.73 23.44
N PRO A 454 -20.51 -9.83 24.30
CA PRO A 454 -19.37 -8.93 24.22
C PRO A 454 -18.79 -8.98 22.81
N LEU A 455 -18.07 -7.93 22.40
CA LEU A 455 -17.31 -7.96 21.15
C LEU A 455 -16.44 -9.23 21.10
N GLN A 456 -16.18 -9.77 19.92
CA GLN A 456 -15.44 -11.04 19.75
C GLN A 456 -14.47 -10.97 18.58
N VAL A 457 -14.88 -10.42 17.44
CA VAL A 457 -14.02 -10.33 16.24
C VAL A 457 -13.97 -8.88 15.78
N LEU A 458 -12.79 -8.28 15.83
CA LEU A 458 -12.53 -6.91 15.44
C LEU A 458 -11.63 -6.89 14.21
N PHE A 459 -11.71 -5.84 13.40
CA PHE A 459 -10.97 -5.74 12.14
C PHE A 459 -10.16 -4.44 12.11
N ALA A 460 -8.85 -4.56 11.95
CA ALA A 460 -7.93 -3.45 11.74
C ALA A 460 -7.06 -3.71 10.50
N GLY A 461 -6.28 -2.71 10.10
CA GLY A 461 -5.52 -2.73 8.84
C GLY A 461 -5.98 -1.62 7.91
N GLU A 462 -5.13 -1.28 6.93
CA GLU A 462 -5.35 -0.14 6.02
C GLU A 462 -6.72 -0.20 5.31
N ALA A 463 -7.15 -1.39 4.89
CA ALA A 463 -8.43 -1.60 4.23
C ALA A 463 -9.66 -1.29 5.12
N THR A 464 -9.47 -1.03 6.41
CA THR A 464 -10.54 -0.73 7.36
C THR A 464 -10.67 0.77 7.66
N HIS A 465 -9.90 1.64 6.96
CA HIS A 465 -9.99 3.09 7.12
C HIS A 465 -10.60 3.77 5.90
N VAL A 466 -11.65 4.57 6.11
CA VAL A 466 -12.38 5.24 5.00
C VAL A 466 -11.52 6.27 4.25
N LYS A 467 -10.65 6.99 4.97
CA LYS A 467 -9.91 8.14 4.42
C LYS A 467 -8.42 7.91 4.16
N PHE A 468 -7.87 6.84 4.75
CA PHE A 468 -6.42 6.57 4.85
C PHE A 468 -6.13 5.11 4.53
N TYR A 469 -7.00 4.45 3.76
CA TYR A 469 -6.66 3.15 3.17
C TYR A 469 -5.37 3.27 2.35
N THR A 470 -4.79 2.15 1.93
CA THR A 470 -3.46 2.02 1.31
C THR A 470 -2.24 2.38 2.19
N THR A 471 -2.42 3.17 3.26
CA THR A 471 -1.28 3.75 3.99
C THR A 471 -0.86 3.03 5.26
N THR A 472 0.41 3.20 5.64
CA THR A 472 0.97 2.76 6.92
C THR A 472 0.34 3.46 8.12
N HIS A 473 0.05 4.76 8.03
CA HIS A 473 -0.61 5.50 9.11
C HIS A 473 -2.08 5.08 9.26
N GLY A 474 -2.78 4.78 8.16
CA GLY A 474 -4.11 4.18 8.22
C GLY A 474 -4.10 2.81 8.91
N ALA A 475 -3.13 1.94 8.58
CA ALA A 475 -2.94 0.68 9.30
C ALA A 475 -2.69 0.92 10.80
N TYR A 476 -1.77 1.81 11.15
CA TYR A 476 -1.44 2.16 12.53
C TYR A 476 -2.65 2.67 13.33
N ILE A 477 -3.39 3.65 12.79
CA ILE A 477 -4.56 4.26 13.43
C ILE A 477 -5.68 3.24 13.63
N THR A 478 -5.91 2.35 12.66
CA THR A 478 -6.96 1.32 12.79
C THR A 478 -6.62 0.27 13.83
N GLY A 479 -5.33 -0.04 14.04
CA GLY A 479 -4.86 -0.85 15.16
C GLY A 479 -5.22 -0.23 16.51
N ILE A 480 -4.87 1.05 16.70
CA ILE A 480 -5.22 1.82 17.90
C ILE A 480 -6.74 1.87 18.08
N ARG A 481 -7.50 2.10 17.01
CA ARG A 481 -8.97 2.16 17.03
C ARG A 481 -9.60 0.91 17.63
N GLU A 482 -9.18 -0.28 17.19
CA GLU A 482 -9.75 -1.54 17.71
C GLU A 482 -9.24 -1.88 19.11
N ALA A 483 -8.00 -1.53 19.45
CA ALA A 483 -7.52 -1.62 20.82
C ALA A 483 -8.33 -0.73 21.78
N GLN A 484 -8.56 0.53 21.41
CA GLN A 484 -9.35 1.47 22.21
C GLN A 484 -10.79 0.98 22.39
N ARG A 485 -11.40 0.40 21.35
CA ARG A 485 -12.73 -0.20 21.45
C ARG A 485 -12.80 -1.28 22.54
N LEU A 486 -11.76 -2.10 22.69
CA LEU A 486 -11.68 -3.08 23.76
C LEU A 486 -11.38 -2.45 25.11
N ILE A 487 -10.49 -1.45 25.16
CA ILE A 487 -10.19 -0.73 26.40
C ILE A 487 -11.48 -0.12 26.98
N ASP A 488 -12.26 0.60 26.15
CA ASP A 488 -13.52 1.22 26.56
C ASP A 488 -14.51 0.17 27.10
N LEU A 489 -14.59 -1.00 26.44
CA LEU A 489 -15.45 -2.11 26.87
C LEU A 489 -15.13 -2.62 28.30
N TYR A 490 -13.86 -2.52 28.74
CA TYR A 490 -13.41 -2.97 30.06
C TYR A 490 -13.18 -1.85 31.07
N VAL A 491 -13.30 -0.57 30.66
CA VAL A 491 -13.39 0.56 31.59
C VAL A 491 -14.82 0.69 32.14
N ASP A 492 -15.81 0.33 31.33
CA ASP A 492 -17.25 0.42 31.67
C ASP A 492 -17.79 -0.82 32.43
N LEU A 493 -16.93 -1.81 32.73
CA LEU A 493 -17.23 -3.04 33.50
C LEU A 493 -16.52 -3.01 34.85
#